data_AF-A0A8I3NXS8-F1
#
_entry.id   AF-A0A8I3NXS8-F1
#
_cell.length_a   1.000
_cell.length_b   1.000
_cell.length_c   1.000
_cell.angle_alpha   90.00
_cell.angle_beta   90.00
_cell.angle_gamma   90.00
#
_symmetry.space_group_name_H-M   'P 1'
#
loop_
_entity.id
_entity.type
_entity.pdbx_description
1 polymer ?
#
loop_
_entity_poly.entity_id
_entity_poly.type
_entity_poly.pdbx_seq_one_letter_code
_entity_poly.pdbx_strand_id
1 'polypeptide(L)'
;MRGRPWGCVIAAVPLVVLSFLLQENEEEHLTENPSLEEKKKMLWRLNQEQLGSESRDHLAAFKDMREAAPVLQQATYRLLAGSPPQGRRLLVAGIASEWGPRGTYLLDTLRSLFQASSEAELDNVLVLVHLSGGDPAWLGQTTANISGLFGRHIEAGRLLVIGGGLGGAPGPGHPGSPSRGSACGARWAGHRASYALLMNFAHNLSEYFLVMGDRVRCSPEFISSVSRVLWAWRALPWAVLEFSGLRLSGKVVHAGDLGRLASLLLFPADLPIPSLLSEFRLLLAQDAPIRFNPAVFHGSGRGSAAGDPCAPPAEEEEEEEEASGEPDNPAATVLSDMMAAGSAPPQVAYVLNKECYSVLSPVRGNYLAVAWDRPQRVARVAVLTGSEPHGLHLLHQGRVELGLGPWVAGHCGRHSLLGPLVAGRLDQAVFSEARLSCLRLLVLMPQEPWLLVRQIRVWTRPEEADTEPAASGEDAGPAPTRSAARQ
;
A
#
# COMPACT_ATOMS: atom_id res chain seq x y z
N MET A 1 62.19 -29.94 -12.61
CA MET A 1 62.52 -31.14 -11.83
C MET A 1 61.96 -31.02 -10.42
N ARG A 2 61.11 -32.00 -10.03
CA ARG A 2 60.74 -32.51 -8.68
C ARG A 2 60.45 -31.50 -7.54
N GLY A 3 59.36 -31.54 -6.79
CA GLY A 3 58.26 -32.50 -6.66
C GLY A 3 57.42 -32.16 -5.40
N ARG A 4 56.10 -32.34 -5.48
CA ARG A 4 55.13 -32.48 -4.36
C ARG A 4 55.34 -33.87 -3.67
N PRO A 5 54.76 -34.27 -2.49
CA PRO A 5 53.37 -33.98 -2.05
C PRO A 5 52.99 -34.04 -0.52
N TRP A 6 51.70 -33.72 -0.28
CA TRP A 6 50.74 -34.27 0.72
C TRP A 6 50.70 -33.82 2.20
N GLY A 7 49.48 -33.43 2.62
CA GLY A 7 48.94 -33.63 3.97
C GLY A 7 47.74 -32.71 4.29
N CYS A 8 46.51 -33.23 4.14
CA CYS A 8 45.26 -32.59 4.60
C CYS A 8 45.20 -32.50 6.12
N VAL A 9 44.70 -31.40 6.69
CA VAL A 9 43.90 -31.43 7.94
C VAL A 9 42.80 -30.37 7.89
N ILE A 10 41.57 -30.84 7.99
CA ILE A 10 40.34 -30.12 8.33
C ILE A 10 40.24 -30.11 9.87
N ALA A 11 39.97 -28.96 10.50
CA ALA A 11 39.31 -28.81 11.81
C ALA A 11 39.08 -27.30 12.06
N ALA A 12 37.86 -26.75 12.00
CA ALA A 12 36.79 -26.84 12.99
C ALA A 12 37.19 -26.27 14.37
N VAL A 13 36.93 -24.97 14.61
CA VAL A 13 36.75 -24.41 15.96
C VAL A 13 35.68 -23.31 15.90
N PRO A 14 34.50 -23.54 16.51
CA PRO A 14 34.02 -22.61 17.51
C PRO A 14 33.60 -23.36 18.78
N LEU A 15 34.45 -23.33 19.80
CA LEU A 15 34.18 -23.89 21.13
C LEU A 15 34.70 -22.93 22.21
N VAL A 16 34.17 -21.70 22.22
CA VAL A 16 34.40 -20.73 23.32
C VAL A 16 33.08 -20.26 23.96
N VAL A 17 31.92 -20.70 23.46
CA VAL A 17 30.61 -20.34 24.04
C VAL A 17 30.02 -21.44 24.94
N LEU A 18 30.63 -22.64 24.99
CA LEU A 18 30.14 -23.75 25.81
C LEU A 18 30.90 -23.98 27.14
N SER A 19 31.96 -23.23 27.40
CA SER A 19 32.75 -23.34 28.64
C SER A 19 32.30 -22.38 29.75
N PHE A 20 31.34 -21.48 29.50
CA PHE A 20 30.70 -20.67 30.55
C PHE A 20 29.47 -21.35 31.18
N LEU A 21 29.16 -22.60 30.81
CA LEU A 21 28.03 -23.37 31.35
C LEU A 21 28.43 -24.48 32.34
N LEU A 22 29.69 -24.52 32.79
CA LEU A 22 30.13 -25.44 33.85
C LEU A 22 31.07 -24.72 34.80
N GLN A 23 30.52 -23.80 35.60
CA GLN A 23 31.12 -23.48 36.89
C GLN A 23 30.02 -23.58 37.94
N GLU A 24 30.05 -24.72 38.63
CA GLU A 24 29.29 -24.98 39.85
C GLU A 24 29.62 -23.87 40.86
N ASN A 25 28.62 -23.03 41.14
CA ASN A 25 28.54 -22.32 42.40
C ASN A 25 27.40 -22.99 43.18
N GLU A 26 27.78 -23.75 44.19
CA GLU A 26 26.90 -24.13 45.30
C GLU A 26 26.46 -22.86 46.01
N GLU A 27 25.21 -22.45 45.82
CA GLU A 27 24.46 -21.66 46.80
C GLU A 27 23.00 -22.15 46.78
N GLU A 28 22.59 -22.75 47.88
CA GLU A 28 21.22 -23.19 48.14
C GLU A 28 20.26 -22.00 48.09
N HIS A 29 19.56 -21.84 46.96
CA HIS A 29 18.27 -21.18 46.93
C HIS A 29 17.30 -22.07 46.16
N LEU A 30 16.23 -22.47 46.84
CA LEU A 30 15.08 -23.21 46.28
C LEU A 30 14.54 -22.48 45.03
N THR A 31 15.02 -22.86 43.86
CA THR A 31 14.42 -22.48 42.57
C THR A 31 13.69 -23.70 42.02
N GLU A 32 12.36 -23.63 42.00
CA GLU A 32 11.53 -24.52 41.19
C GLU A 32 12.12 -24.55 39.77
N ASN A 33 12.59 -25.72 39.33
CA ASN A 33 13.02 -25.90 37.95
C ASN A 33 11.78 -25.73 37.06
N PRO A 34 11.69 -24.67 36.23
CA PRO A 34 10.52 -24.47 35.40
C PRO A 34 10.37 -25.66 34.46
N SER A 35 9.13 -26.14 34.33
CA SER A 35 8.78 -27.25 33.47
C SER A 35 9.24 -26.98 32.03
N LEU A 36 9.47 -28.05 31.26
CA LEU A 36 9.88 -27.94 29.85
C LEU A 36 8.95 -27.00 29.04
N GLU A 37 7.68 -26.95 29.42
CA GLU A 37 6.66 -26.14 28.76
C GLU A 37 6.76 -24.65 29.14
N GLU A 38 7.16 -24.34 30.38
CA GLU A 38 7.48 -22.96 30.80
C GLU A 38 8.76 -22.46 30.15
N LYS A 39 9.78 -23.33 30.00
CA LYS A 39 11.01 -23.01 29.26
C LYS A 39 10.71 -22.69 27.80
N LYS A 40 9.86 -23.46 27.13
CA LYS A 40 9.39 -23.15 25.75
C LYS A 40 8.65 -21.82 25.67
N LYS A 41 7.76 -21.53 26.62
CA LYS A 41 7.03 -20.25 26.68
C LYS A 41 7.95 -19.06 26.95
N MET A 42 9.00 -19.24 27.75
CA MET A 42 10.02 -18.20 27.97
C MET A 42 10.87 -17.99 26.72
N LEU A 43 11.31 -19.06 26.06
CA LEU A 43 12.11 -18.97 24.83
C LEU A 43 11.33 -18.32 23.69
N TRP A 44 10.03 -18.64 23.57
CA TRP A 44 9.14 -18.01 22.60
C TRP A 44 8.94 -16.52 22.89
N ARG A 45 8.78 -16.13 24.16
CA ARG A 45 8.71 -14.71 24.57
C ARG A 45 10.01 -13.98 24.27
N LEU A 46 11.16 -14.55 24.62
CA LEU A 46 12.47 -13.95 24.33
C LEU A 46 12.66 -13.74 22.83
N ASN A 47 12.26 -14.73 22.01
CA ASN A 47 12.37 -14.63 20.56
C ASN A 47 11.42 -13.57 19.99
N GLN A 48 10.20 -13.41 20.54
CA GLN A 48 9.31 -12.31 20.17
C GLN A 48 9.83 -10.94 20.60
N GLU A 49 10.41 -10.84 21.79
CA GLU A 49 11.01 -9.61 22.30
C GLU A 49 12.25 -9.22 21.49
N GLN A 50 13.07 -10.18 21.08
CA GLN A 50 14.26 -9.95 20.27
C GLN A 50 13.90 -9.57 18.83
N LEU A 51 12.96 -10.28 18.19
CA LEU A 51 12.41 -9.87 16.89
C LEU A 51 11.74 -8.49 16.96
N GLY A 52 11.05 -8.19 18.06
CA GLY A 52 10.45 -6.88 18.31
C GLY A 52 11.48 -5.78 18.54
N SER A 53 12.61 -6.09 19.18
CA SER A 53 13.73 -5.15 19.41
C SER A 53 14.45 -4.85 18.11
N GLU A 54 14.85 -5.88 17.35
CA GLU A 54 15.54 -5.72 16.07
C GLU A 54 14.66 -4.96 15.07
N SER A 55 13.37 -5.26 15.01
CA SER A 55 12.40 -4.50 14.19
C SER A 55 12.33 -3.03 14.58
N ARG A 56 12.34 -2.71 15.88
CA ARG A 56 12.35 -1.32 16.38
C ARG A 56 13.66 -0.59 16.05
N ASP A 57 14.78 -1.29 16.15
CA ASP A 57 16.11 -0.73 15.85
C ASP A 57 16.24 -0.44 14.35
N HIS A 58 15.78 -1.33 13.49
CA HIS A 58 15.71 -1.10 12.04
C HIS A 58 14.77 0.05 11.67
N LEU A 59 13.60 0.14 12.32
CA LEU A 59 12.67 1.25 12.16
C LEU A 59 13.30 2.59 12.57
N ALA A 60 14.03 2.62 13.69
CA ALA A 60 14.73 3.81 14.17
C ALA A 60 15.82 4.23 13.18
N ALA A 61 16.67 3.29 12.75
CA ALA A 61 17.73 3.55 11.77
C ALA A 61 17.15 4.07 10.43
N PHE A 62 16.06 3.47 9.94
CA PHE A 62 15.39 3.93 8.73
C PHE A 62 14.74 5.31 8.93
N LYS A 63 14.19 5.59 10.12
CA LYS A 63 13.63 6.90 10.45
C LYS A 63 14.69 7.99 10.51
N ASP A 64 15.88 7.68 11.00
CA ASP A 64 17.00 8.61 11.13
C ASP A 64 17.68 8.93 9.79
N MET A 65 17.45 8.11 8.76
CA MET A 65 17.90 8.37 7.39
C MET A 65 17.14 9.57 6.81
N ARG A 66 17.59 10.79 7.13
CA ARG A 66 16.95 12.05 6.66
C ARG A 66 17.46 12.51 5.30
N GLU A 67 18.66 12.10 4.91
CA GLU A 67 19.32 12.62 3.71
C GLU A 67 19.19 11.66 2.53
N ALA A 68 19.02 12.22 1.33
CA ALA A 68 19.07 11.46 0.10
C ALA A 68 20.43 10.78 -0.07
N ALA A 69 20.45 9.60 -0.67
CA ALA A 69 21.67 8.87 -0.98
C ALA A 69 22.72 9.80 -1.62
N PRO A 70 24.02 9.69 -1.28
CA PRO A 70 25.05 10.60 -1.79
C PRO A 70 25.07 10.74 -3.31
N VAL A 71 24.70 9.68 -4.04
CA VAL A 71 24.59 9.70 -5.52
C VAL A 71 23.52 10.68 -6.02
N LEU A 72 22.45 10.91 -5.26
CA LEU A 72 21.39 11.87 -5.59
C LEU A 72 21.82 13.33 -5.35
N GLN A 73 22.81 13.56 -4.49
CA GLN A 73 23.41 14.89 -4.31
C GLN A 73 24.20 15.34 -5.55
N GLN A 74 24.66 14.38 -6.37
CA GLN A 74 25.37 14.61 -7.62
C GLN A 74 24.45 14.55 -8.85
N ALA A 75 23.13 14.38 -8.64
CA ALA A 75 22.18 14.32 -9.74
C ALA A 75 22.19 15.62 -10.57
N THR A 76 22.11 15.46 -11.89
CA THR A 76 22.02 16.58 -12.82
C THR A 76 20.59 16.71 -13.33
N TYR A 77 20.05 17.92 -13.28
CA TYR A 77 18.69 18.22 -13.71
C TYR A 77 18.69 19.26 -14.82
N ARG A 78 17.88 19.01 -15.86
CA ARG A 78 17.60 19.95 -16.93
C ARG A 78 16.10 20.24 -16.94
N LEU A 79 15.72 21.50 -16.79
CA LEU A 79 14.35 21.94 -17.01
C LEU A 79 14.07 21.88 -18.52
N LEU A 80 13.11 21.05 -18.93
CA LEU A 80 12.72 20.87 -20.33
C LEU A 80 11.52 21.75 -20.68
N ALA A 81 10.56 21.89 -19.76
CA ALA A 81 9.43 22.79 -19.90
C ALA A 81 8.90 23.21 -18.52
N GLY A 82 8.49 24.47 -18.40
CA GLY A 82 7.97 25.05 -17.16
C GLY A 82 9.05 25.50 -16.18
N SER A 83 8.59 25.97 -15.02
CA SER A 83 9.47 26.42 -13.93
C SER A 83 8.96 25.87 -12.59
N PRO A 84 9.85 25.63 -11.62
CA PRO A 84 9.44 25.24 -10.27
C PRO A 84 8.50 26.28 -9.64
N PRO A 85 7.50 25.84 -8.86
CA PRO A 85 6.58 26.77 -8.21
C PRO A 85 7.31 27.62 -7.15
N GLN A 86 6.82 28.85 -6.93
CA GLN A 86 7.38 29.76 -5.93
C GLN A 86 7.08 29.35 -4.48
N GLY A 87 6.14 28.43 -4.27
CA GLY A 87 5.74 27.91 -2.95
C GLY A 87 5.40 26.43 -3.01
N ARG A 88 5.28 25.81 -1.83
CA ARG A 88 4.89 24.41 -1.70
C ARG A 88 3.43 24.22 -2.11
N ARG A 89 3.18 23.23 -2.96
CA ARG A 89 1.83 22.78 -3.31
C ARG A 89 1.33 21.76 -2.28
N LEU A 90 0.03 21.48 -2.26
CA LEU A 90 -0.49 20.38 -1.45
C LEU A 90 0.08 19.04 -1.95
N LEU A 91 -0.01 18.82 -3.27
CA LEU A 91 0.32 17.53 -3.89
C LEU A 91 1.21 17.73 -5.12
N VAL A 92 2.23 16.89 -5.27
CA VAL A 92 2.92 16.68 -6.55
C VAL A 92 2.48 15.34 -7.13
N ALA A 93 1.93 15.36 -8.34
CA ALA A 93 1.68 14.15 -9.14
C ALA A 93 2.92 13.84 -9.98
N GLY A 94 3.70 12.86 -9.56
CA GLY A 94 4.97 12.50 -10.19
C GLY A 94 4.82 11.37 -11.21
N ILE A 95 5.23 11.64 -12.45
CA ILE A 95 5.24 10.67 -13.54
C ILE A 95 6.66 10.55 -14.09
N ALA A 96 7.20 9.33 -14.15
CA ALA A 96 8.40 9.05 -14.94
C ALA A 96 8.01 8.34 -16.23
N SER A 97 8.56 8.78 -17.36
CA SER A 97 8.34 8.15 -18.66
C SER A 97 9.67 7.96 -19.38
N GLU A 98 9.84 6.79 -19.97
CA GLU A 98 11.06 6.41 -20.68
C GLU A 98 10.76 6.06 -22.13
N TRP A 99 11.73 6.31 -23.02
CA TRP A 99 11.62 5.82 -24.39
C TRP A 99 11.60 4.28 -24.41
N GLY A 100 10.65 3.71 -25.16
CA GLY A 100 10.54 2.27 -25.32
C GLY A 100 9.94 1.88 -26.67
N PRO A 101 10.12 0.62 -27.09
CA PRO A 101 9.71 0.12 -28.41
C PRO A 101 8.20 0.18 -28.67
N ARG A 102 7.38 0.39 -27.63
CA ARG A 102 5.92 0.46 -27.70
C ARG A 102 5.37 1.89 -27.70
N GLY A 103 6.25 2.91 -27.78
CA GLY A 103 5.87 4.31 -27.61
C GLY A 103 5.55 4.66 -26.15
N THR A 104 5.18 5.92 -25.91
CA THR A 104 4.80 6.42 -24.58
C THR A 104 3.34 6.82 -24.55
N TYR A 105 2.68 6.55 -23.43
CA TYR A 105 1.26 6.86 -23.20
C TYR A 105 1.08 8.14 -22.37
N LEU A 106 2.21 8.80 -22.07
CA LEU A 106 2.30 10.00 -21.25
C LEU A 106 1.32 11.09 -21.70
N LEU A 107 1.19 11.36 -23.00
CA LEU A 107 0.30 12.41 -23.50
C LEU A 107 -1.18 12.12 -23.21
N ASP A 108 -1.59 10.85 -23.28
CA ASP A 108 -2.96 10.43 -22.96
C ASP A 108 -3.22 10.51 -21.45
N THR A 109 -2.24 10.11 -20.63
CA THR A 109 -2.30 10.22 -19.17
C THR A 109 -2.40 11.68 -18.72
N LEU A 110 -1.55 12.58 -19.26
CA LEU A 110 -1.62 14.01 -18.99
C LEU A 110 -2.97 14.60 -19.42
N ARG A 111 -3.48 14.20 -20.59
CA ARG A 111 -4.80 14.65 -21.06
C ARG A 111 -5.90 14.21 -20.10
N SER A 112 -5.89 12.95 -19.67
CA SER A 112 -6.87 12.43 -18.71
C SER A 112 -6.79 13.17 -17.37
N LEU A 113 -5.59 13.39 -16.84
CA LEU A 113 -5.37 14.08 -15.57
C LEU A 113 -5.94 15.51 -15.60
N PHE A 114 -5.57 16.29 -16.61
CA PHE A 114 -6.00 17.68 -16.70
C PHE A 114 -7.48 17.84 -17.09
N GLN A 115 -8.08 16.90 -17.82
CA GLN A 115 -9.51 16.93 -18.14
C GLN A 115 -10.39 16.49 -16.97
N ALA A 116 -9.87 15.61 -16.10
CA ALA A 116 -10.56 15.14 -14.92
C ALA A 116 -10.53 16.15 -13.74
N SER A 117 -9.81 17.25 -13.87
CA SER A 117 -9.56 18.22 -12.81
C SER A 117 -10.14 19.59 -13.13
N SER A 118 -10.71 20.25 -12.12
CA SER A 118 -11.12 21.64 -12.18
C SER A 118 -9.93 22.61 -11.97
N GLU A 119 -10.11 23.88 -12.36
CA GLU A 119 -9.08 24.92 -12.16
C GLU A 119 -8.68 25.07 -10.67
N ALA A 120 -9.66 25.05 -9.75
CA ALA A 120 -9.42 25.17 -8.33
C ALA A 120 -8.66 23.97 -7.73
N GLU A 121 -8.87 22.77 -8.27
CA GLU A 121 -8.08 21.59 -7.91
C GLU A 121 -6.63 21.73 -8.38
N LEU A 122 -6.43 22.18 -9.62
CA LEU A 122 -5.11 22.32 -10.21
C LEU A 122 -4.25 23.39 -9.54
N ASP A 123 -4.84 24.38 -8.86
CA ASP A 123 -4.07 25.38 -8.09
C ASP A 123 -3.32 24.78 -6.90
N ASN A 124 -3.77 23.61 -6.40
CA ASN A 124 -3.15 22.91 -5.28
C ASN A 124 -2.20 21.79 -5.71
N VAL A 125 -2.06 21.54 -7.01
CA VAL A 125 -1.30 20.40 -7.54
C VAL A 125 -0.23 20.85 -8.54
N LEU A 126 0.93 20.21 -8.48
CA LEU A 126 1.94 20.26 -9.54
C LEU A 126 2.06 18.88 -10.18
N VAL A 127 1.87 18.80 -11.49
CA VAL A 127 2.23 17.62 -12.28
C VAL A 127 3.72 17.72 -12.62
N LEU A 128 4.51 16.79 -12.11
CA LEU A 128 5.94 16.73 -12.35
C LEU A 128 6.26 15.51 -13.22
N VAL A 129 6.84 15.76 -14.39
CA VAL A 129 7.19 14.72 -15.35
C VAL A 129 8.71 14.62 -15.46
N HIS A 130 9.26 13.42 -15.24
CA HIS A 130 10.65 13.11 -15.56
C HIS A 130 10.70 12.29 -16.86
N LEU A 131 11.46 12.81 -17.82
CA LEU A 131 11.73 12.13 -19.09
C LEU A 131 13.13 11.54 -19.05
N SER A 132 13.21 10.20 -19.10
CA SER A 132 14.47 9.47 -19.22
C SER A 132 14.62 8.89 -20.61
N GLY A 133 15.74 9.14 -21.27
CA GLY A 133 15.99 8.55 -22.58
C GLY A 133 17.36 8.94 -23.12
N GLY A 134 18.02 7.96 -23.74
CA GLY A 134 19.27 8.18 -24.47
C GLY A 134 19.07 8.81 -25.84
N ASP A 135 17.84 8.79 -26.39
CA ASP A 135 17.53 9.38 -27.69
C ASP A 135 17.14 10.87 -27.57
N PRO A 136 18.00 11.81 -28.04
CA PRO A 136 17.72 13.23 -27.99
C PRO A 136 16.57 13.65 -28.91
N ALA A 137 16.33 12.92 -30.01
CA ALA A 137 15.28 13.22 -30.96
C ALA A 137 13.90 12.95 -30.34
N TRP A 138 13.73 11.78 -29.72
CA TRP A 138 12.52 11.47 -28.94
C TRP A 138 12.29 12.47 -27.81
N LEU A 139 13.34 12.82 -27.05
CA LEU A 139 13.23 13.78 -25.95
C LEU A 139 12.75 15.15 -26.44
N GLY A 140 13.34 15.64 -27.53
CA GLY A 140 12.97 16.90 -28.16
C GLY A 140 11.53 16.89 -28.68
N GLN A 141 11.14 15.84 -29.38
CA GLN A 141 9.78 15.70 -29.93
C GLN A 141 8.72 15.60 -28.82
N THR A 142 8.97 14.81 -27.79
CA THR A 142 8.05 14.66 -26.64
C THR A 142 7.90 15.98 -25.89
N THR A 143 9.00 16.69 -25.66
CA THR A 143 8.98 18.01 -25.02
C THR A 143 8.20 19.04 -25.85
N ALA A 144 8.39 19.04 -27.18
CA ALA A 144 7.64 19.91 -28.08
C ALA A 144 6.14 19.59 -28.09
N ASN A 145 5.78 18.29 -28.11
CA ASN A 145 4.39 17.85 -28.03
C ASN A 145 3.73 18.27 -26.71
N ILE A 146 4.43 18.11 -25.58
CA ILE A 146 3.93 18.53 -24.27
C ILE A 146 3.73 20.05 -24.24
N SER A 147 4.72 20.81 -24.73
CA SER A 147 4.64 22.28 -24.77
C SER A 147 3.49 22.77 -25.64
N GLY A 148 3.26 22.14 -26.80
CA GLY A 148 2.17 22.49 -27.70
C GLY A 148 0.78 22.13 -27.16
N LEU A 149 0.62 20.98 -26.51
CA LEU A 149 -0.68 20.49 -26.02
C LEU A 149 -1.05 21.04 -24.63
N PHE A 150 -0.08 21.33 -23.79
CA PHE A 150 -0.28 21.69 -22.38
C PHE A 150 0.34 23.04 -22.00
N GLY A 151 0.63 23.91 -22.99
CA GLY A 151 1.23 25.24 -22.79
C GLY A 151 0.55 26.06 -21.69
N ARG A 152 -0.79 26.10 -21.68
CA ARG A 152 -1.57 26.80 -20.63
C ARG A 152 -1.25 26.33 -19.20
N HIS A 153 -1.00 25.02 -19.01
CA HIS A 153 -0.71 24.44 -17.70
C HIS A 153 0.74 24.65 -17.30
N ILE A 154 1.64 24.74 -18.29
CA ILE A 154 3.04 25.11 -18.09
C ILE A 154 3.14 26.57 -17.65
N GLU A 155 2.46 27.47 -18.36
CA GLU A 155 2.41 28.91 -18.05
C GLU A 155 1.79 29.17 -16.68
N ALA A 156 0.74 28.43 -16.31
CA ALA A 156 0.12 28.49 -14.99
C ALA A 156 0.95 27.83 -13.85
N GLY A 157 2.12 27.25 -14.16
CA GLY A 157 2.97 26.57 -13.16
C GLY A 157 2.33 25.31 -12.54
N ARG A 158 1.52 24.61 -13.34
CA ARG A 158 0.81 23.36 -12.99
C ARG A 158 1.47 22.12 -13.61
N LEU A 159 2.27 22.29 -14.64
CA LEU A 159 3.05 21.23 -15.29
C LEU A 159 4.52 21.62 -15.36
N LEU A 160 5.39 20.75 -14.85
CA LEU A 160 6.83 20.88 -14.96
C LEU A 160 7.44 19.62 -15.54
N VAL A 161 8.28 19.78 -16.57
CA VAL A 161 8.97 18.68 -17.24
C VAL A 161 10.47 18.81 -16.99
N ILE A 162 11.04 17.76 -16.43
CA ILE A 162 12.46 17.66 -16.12
C ILE A 162 13.09 16.49 -16.90
N GLY A 163 14.33 16.69 -17.32
CA GLY A 163 15.23 15.62 -17.69
C GLY A 163 16.38 15.57 -16.70
N GLY A 164 17.14 14.49 -16.69
CA GLY A 164 18.28 14.40 -15.80
C GLY A 164 18.81 12.98 -15.66
N GLY A 165 20.00 12.87 -15.11
CA GLY A 165 20.65 11.60 -14.83
C GLY A 165 21.34 11.64 -13.48
N LEU A 166 21.56 10.44 -12.91
CA LEU A 166 22.41 10.30 -11.73
C LEU A 166 23.84 10.71 -12.10
N GLY A 167 24.45 11.59 -11.29
CA GLY A 167 25.84 11.98 -11.48
C GLY A 167 26.75 10.76 -11.37
N GLY A 168 27.66 10.60 -12.33
CA GLY A 168 28.61 9.48 -12.33
C GLY A 168 28.08 8.16 -12.91
N ALA A 169 26.94 8.14 -13.61
CA ALA A 169 26.59 6.99 -14.45
C ALA A 169 27.68 6.81 -15.53
N PRO A 170 28.35 5.65 -15.60
CA PRO A 170 29.40 5.45 -16.58
C PRO A 170 28.77 5.52 -17.97
N GLY A 171 29.40 6.25 -18.88
CA GLY A 171 29.11 6.13 -20.30
C GLY A 171 29.18 4.67 -20.75
N PRO A 172 28.56 4.33 -21.89
CA PRO A 172 28.58 2.96 -22.39
C PRO A 172 30.04 2.51 -22.59
N GLY A 173 30.52 1.60 -21.75
CA GLY A 173 31.86 1.02 -21.86
C GLY A 173 32.76 1.01 -20.61
N HIS A 174 32.26 1.25 -19.39
CA HIS A 174 33.12 1.11 -18.20
C HIS A 174 33.16 -0.34 -17.67
N PRO A 175 34.34 -0.99 -17.63
CA PRO A 175 34.48 -2.38 -17.20
C PRO A 175 34.49 -2.44 -15.67
N GLY A 176 33.34 -2.80 -15.08
CA GLY A 176 33.17 -2.90 -13.63
C GLY A 176 31.73 -3.02 -13.14
N SER A 177 30.73 -2.80 -13.99
CA SER A 177 29.34 -3.12 -13.66
C SER A 177 29.17 -4.65 -13.66
N PRO A 178 28.53 -5.27 -12.64
CA PRO A 178 28.25 -6.69 -12.70
C PRO A 178 27.29 -6.93 -13.86
N SER A 179 27.84 -7.40 -14.98
CA SER A 179 27.12 -7.90 -16.15
C SER A 179 26.41 -9.23 -15.84
N ARG A 180 25.84 -9.35 -14.64
CA ARG A 180 25.18 -10.54 -14.09
C ARG A 180 23.68 -10.33 -13.87
N GLY A 181 23.13 -9.16 -14.20
CA GLY A 181 21.68 -8.90 -14.13
C GLY A 181 20.95 -9.39 -15.38
N SER A 182 19.70 -9.83 -15.22
CA SER A 182 18.82 -10.14 -16.36
C SER A 182 18.47 -8.87 -17.15
N ALA A 183 18.02 -9.01 -18.40
CA ALA A 183 17.50 -7.89 -19.19
C ALA A 183 16.37 -7.13 -18.46
N CYS A 184 15.60 -7.83 -17.60
CA CYS A 184 14.58 -7.23 -16.75
C CYS A 184 15.18 -6.36 -15.64
N GLY A 185 16.21 -6.85 -14.96
CA GLY A 185 16.88 -6.12 -13.88
C GLY A 185 17.45 -4.78 -14.34
N ALA A 186 18.05 -4.74 -15.54
CA ALA A 186 18.55 -3.49 -16.12
C ALA A 186 17.42 -2.48 -16.41
N ARG A 187 16.28 -2.93 -16.95
CA ARG A 187 15.13 -2.05 -17.17
C ARG A 187 14.51 -1.57 -15.86
N TRP A 188 14.36 -2.44 -14.87
CA TRP A 188 13.87 -2.04 -13.55
C TRP A 188 14.81 -1.05 -12.87
N ALA A 189 16.13 -1.22 -13.01
CA ALA A 189 17.12 -0.27 -12.50
C ALA A 189 16.97 1.12 -13.15
N GLY A 190 16.76 1.18 -14.47
CA GLY A 190 16.47 2.44 -15.17
C GLY A 190 15.21 3.12 -14.64
N HIS A 191 14.09 2.37 -14.58
CA HIS A 191 12.82 2.88 -14.08
C HIS A 191 12.91 3.36 -12.62
N ARG A 192 13.61 2.60 -11.76
CA ARG A 192 13.89 2.99 -10.37
C ARG A 192 14.72 4.26 -10.29
N ALA A 193 15.76 4.40 -11.11
CA ALA A 193 16.59 5.60 -11.16
C ALA A 193 15.76 6.83 -11.58
N SER A 194 14.87 6.68 -12.55
CA SER A 194 13.96 7.75 -13.01
C SER A 194 13.03 8.23 -11.90
N TYR A 195 12.39 7.32 -11.16
CA TYR A 195 11.57 7.70 -10.01
C TYR A 195 12.40 8.25 -8.84
N ALA A 196 13.60 7.72 -8.58
CA ALA A 196 14.48 8.26 -7.55
C ALA A 196 14.88 9.71 -7.86
N LEU A 197 15.23 10.02 -9.11
CA LEU A 197 15.53 11.38 -9.58
C LEU A 197 14.33 12.31 -9.45
N LEU A 198 13.15 11.83 -9.85
CA LEU A 198 11.87 12.53 -9.75
C LEU A 198 11.52 12.89 -8.30
N MET A 199 11.62 11.92 -7.38
CA MET A 199 11.35 12.08 -5.96
C MET A 199 12.37 13.02 -5.29
N ASN A 200 13.66 12.89 -5.64
CA ASN A 200 14.71 13.77 -5.14
C ASN A 200 14.48 15.23 -5.57
N PHE A 201 14.06 15.47 -6.81
CA PHE A 201 13.68 16.81 -7.28
C PHE A 201 12.43 17.35 -6.55
N ALA A 202 11.47 16.48 -6.26
CA ALA A 202 10.19 16.87 -5.66
C ALA A 202 10.22 17.09 -4.14
N HIS A 203 11.31 16.73 -3.45
CA HIS A 203 11.39 16.66 -1.98
C HIS A 203 10.86 17.90 -1.25
N ASN A 204 11.05 19.10 -1.80
CA ASN A 204 10.60 20.37 -1.18
C ASN A 204 9.55 21.12 -2.02
N LEU A 205 8.87 20.46 -2.96
CA LEU A 205 7.87 21.10 -3.82
C LEU A 205 6.44 20.97 -3.30
N SER A 206 6.18 20.04 -2.38
CA SER A 206 4.84 19.76 -1.88
C SER A 206 4.81 19.20 -0.46
N GLU A 207 3.61 19.06 0.11
CA GLU A 207 3.38 18.32 1.36
C GLU A 207 3.28 16.80 1.12
N TYR A 208 2.66 16.41 0.00
CA TYR A 208 2.42 15.02 -0.38
C TYR A 208 2.86 14.75 -1.82
N PHE A 209 3.23 13.51 -2.10
CA PHE A 209 3.64 13.07 -3.43
C PHE A 209 2.83 11.87 -3.87
N LEU A 210 2.20 11.98 -5.03
CA LEU A 210 1.45 10.93 -5.69
C LEU A 210 2.33 10.27 -6.76
N VAL A 211 2.59 8.99 -6.60
CA VAL A 211 3.30 8.15 -7.58
C VAL A 211 2.32 7.77 -8.69
N MET A 212 2.64 8.08 -9.94
CA MET A 212 1.82 7.77 -11.12
C MET A 212 2.66 7.24 -12.28
N GLY A 213 2.25 6.11 -12.85
CA GLY A 213 2.73 5.65 -14.15
C GLY A 213 2.26 6.53 -15.30
N ASP A 214 2.82 6.30 -16.48
CA ASP A 214 2.48 7.02 -17.70
C ASP A 214 1.34 6.39 -18.52
N ARG A 215 0.65 5.36 -17.97
CA ARG A 215 -0.46 4.64 -18.63
C ARG A 215 -1.80 4.75 -17.88
N VAL A 216 -1.96 5.74 -17.01
CA VAL A 216 -3.11 5.86 -16.12
C VAL A 216 -4.23 6.71 -16.70
N ARG A 217 -5.48 6.37 -16.42
CA ARG A 217 -6.65 7.25 -16.54
C ARG A 217 -7.12 7.70 -15.17
N CYS A 218 -7.44 8.99 -15.05
CA CYS A 218 -7.91 9.60 -13.81
C CYS A 218 -9.44 9.71 -13.82
N SER A 219 -10.09 9.36 -12.70
CA SER A 219 -11.50 9.64 -12.47
C SER A 219 -11.75 11.15 -12.28
N PRO A 220 -12.95 11.65 -12.62
CA PRO A 220 -13.32 13.04 -12.32
C PRO A 220 -13.14 13.38 -10.84
N GLU A 221 -12.67 14.60 -10.56
CA GLU A 221 -12.48 15.13 -9.20
C GLU A 221 -11.55 14.27 -8.31
N PHE A 222 -10.60 13.55 -8.92
CA PHE A 222 -9.67 12.72 -8.17
C PHE A 222 -8.82 13.53 -7.19
N ILE A 223 -8.44 14.77 -7.54
CA ILE A 223 -7.65 15.65 -6.67
C ILE A 223 -8.45 16.01 -5.41
N SER A 224 -9.72 16.38 -5.55
CA SER A 224 -10.60 16.64 -4.42
C SER A 224 -10.81 15.40 -3.56
N SER A 225 -10.91 14.23 -4.19
CA SER A 225 -11.04 12.95 -3.48
C SER A 225 -9.77 12.62 -2.67
N VAL A 226 -8.59 12.76 -3.27
CA VAL A 226 -7.30 12.60 -2.59
C VAL A 226 -7.14 13.62 -1.45
N SER A 227 -7.44 14.89 -1.69
CA SER A 227 -7.29 15.97 -0.71
C SER A 227 -8.15 15.75 0.53
N ARG A 228 -9.39 15.28 0.36
CA ARG A 228 -10.29 14.97 1.48
C ARG A 228 -9.78 13.82 2.34
N VAL A 229 -9.25 12.77 1.71
CA VAL A 229 -8.62 11.65 2.41
C VAL A 229 -7.39 12.12 3.17
N LEU A 230 -6.49 12.87 2.52
CA LEU A 230 -5.28 13.41 3.16
C LEU A 230 -5.62 14.25 4.39
N TRP A 231 -6.65 15.10 4.29
CA TRP A 231 -7.11 15.90 5.43
C TRP A 231 -7.65 15.05 6.58
N ALA A 232 -8.40 13.97 6.29
CA ALA A 232 -8.92 13.06 7.31
C ALA A 232 -7.81 12.25 7.99
N TRP A 233 -6.75 11.91 7.25
CA TRP A 233 -5.60 11.13 7.73
C TRP A 233 -4.45 11.97 8.27
N ARG A 234 -4.53 13.31 8.25
CA ARG A 234 -3.41 14.22 8.61
C ARG A 234 -2.84 14.04 10.02
N ALA A 235 -3.65 13.55 10.96
CA ALA A 235 -3.27 13.34 12.35
C ALA A 235 -3.04 11.85 12.69
N LEU A 236 -3.16 10.96 11.71
CA LEU A 236 -2.99 9.53 11.86
C LEU A 236 -1.64 9.09 11.30
N PRO A 237 -0.99 8.07 11.89
CA PRO A 237 0.23 7.52 11.32
C PRO A 237 -0.10 6.71 10.07
N TRP A 238 0.57 7.01 8.96
CA TRP A 238 0.56 6.23 7.73
C TRP A 238 1.85 6.49 6.93
N ALA A 239 2.20 5.55 6.07
CA ALA A 239 3.36 5.62 5.19
C ALA A 239 2.93 5.74 3.72
N VAL A 240 1.96 4.92 3.31
CA VAL A 240 1.45 4.88 1.94
C VAL A 240 -0.08 4.76 1.95
N LEU A 241 -0.74 5.68 1.26
CA LEU A 241 -2.18 5.65 0.99
C LEU A 241 -2.43 5.23 -0.46
N GLU A 242 -3.35 4.29 -0.69
CA GLU A 242 -3.62 3.71 -2.02
C GLU A 242 -5.00 4.10 -2.55
N PHE A 243 -4.99 4.79 -3.69
CA PHE A 243 -6.17 5.31 -4.37
C PHE A 243 -6.58 4.49 -5.60
N SER A 244 -5.95 3.32 -5.77
CA SER A 244 -6.28 2.32 -6.77
C SER A 244 -5.66 0.97 -6.42
N GLY A 245 -6.18 -0.10 -7.05
CA GLY A 245 -5.59 -1.44 -7.03
C GLY A 245 -4.37 -1.59 -7.94
N LEU A 246 -3.93 -0.52 -8.62
CA LEU A 246 -2.74 -0.56 -9.48
C LEU A 246 -1.48 -0.71 -8.63
N ARG A 247 -0.53 -1.52 -9.09
CA ARG A 247 0.71 -1.81 -8.36
C ARG A 247 1.61 -0.59 -8.13
N LEU A 248 1.63 0.35 -9.08
CA LEU A 248 2.48 1.56 -9.01
C LEU A 248 1.67 2.84 -8.81
N SER A 249 0.69 3.06 -9.68
CA SER A 249 -0.05 4.31 -9.76
C SER A 249 -1.05 4.43 -8.62
N GLY A 250 -1.30 5.65 -8.13
CA GLY A 250 -2.29 5.87 -7.07
C GLY A 250 -1.74 5.69 -5.66
N LYS A 251 -0.41 5.59 -5.49
CA LYS A 251 0.24 5.51 -4.18
C LYS A 251 0.65 6.91 -3.75
N VAL A 252 0.15 7.38 -2.61
CA VAL A 252 0.49 8.69 -2.04
C VAL A 252 1.38 8.51 -0.82
N VAL A 253 2.47 9.28 -0.76
CA VAL A 253 3.44 9.31 0.34
C VAL A 253 3.65 10.74 0.84
N HIS A 254 4.21 10.89 2.04
CA HIS A 254 4.63 12.20 2.54
C HIS A 254 5.86 12.71 1.78
N ALA A 255 5.88 13.99 1.42
CA ALA A 255 7.04 14.61 0.75
C ALA A 255 8.31 14.56 1.60
N GLY A 256 8.14 14.59 2.94
CA GLY A 256 9.23 14.43 3.91
C GLY A 256 9.93 13.07 3.83
N ASP A 257 9.28 12.06 3.25
CA ASP A 257 9.82 10.71 3.15
C ASP A 257 10.47 10.43 1.79
N LEU A 258 10.36 11.37 0.83
CA LEU A 258 10.86 11.18 -0.53
C LEU A 258 12.36 10.92 -0.61
N GLY A 259 13.17 11.55 0.25
CA GLY A 259 14.61 11.27 0.31
C GLY A 259 14.91 9.82 0.68
N ARG A 260 14.13 9.26 1.62
CA ARG A 260 14.25 7.85 2.04
C ARG A 260 13.81 6.90 0.96
N LEU A 261 12.63 7.17 0.38
CA LEU A 261 12.09 6.34 -0.70
C LEU A 261 12.99 6.37 -1.93
N ALA A 262 13.49 7.54 -2.34
CA ALA A 262 14.44 7.66 -3.44
C ALA A 262 15.73 6.86 -3.19
N SER A 263 16.24 6.87 -1.96
CA SER A 263 17.41 6.09 -1.56
C SER A 263 17.14 4.57 -1.61
N LEU A 264 15.97 4.14 -1.14
CA LEU A 264 15.52 2.75 -1.23
C LEU A 264 15.38 2.30 -2.69
N LEU A 265 14.85 3.16 -3.57
CA LEU A 265 14.76 2.88 -5.00
C LEU A 265 16.12 2.70 -5.67
N LEU A 266 17.20 3.28 -5.13
CA LEU A 266 18.55 3.10 -5.65
C LEU A 266 19.31 1.92 -5.03
N PHE A 267 18.73 1.26 -4.02
CA PHE A 267 19.35 0.09 -3.42
C PHE A 267 19.55 -1.02 -4.47
N PRO A 268 20.71 -1.68 -4.53
CA PRO A 268 21.00 -2.71 -5.53
C PRO A 268 20.22 -4.00 -5.23
N ALA A 269 18.94 -3.98 -5.56
CA ALA A 269 18.04 -5.13 -5.56
C ALA A 269 17.43 -5.32 -6.96
N ASP A 270 17.27 -6.56 -7.38
CA ASP A 270 16.54 -6.92 -8.61
C ASP A 270 15.02 -6.90 -8.38
N LEU A 271 14.54 -5.85 -7.71
CA LEU A 271 13.13 -5.66 -7.36
C LEU A 271 12.52 -4.50 -8.16
N PRO A 272 11.29 -4.63 -8.65
CA PRO A 272 10.57 -3.52 -9.26
C PRO A 272 10.07 -2.54 -8.19
N ILE A 273 9.70 -1.32 -8.61
CA ILE A 273 9.23 -0.25 -7.71
C ILE A 273 8.07 -0.68 -6.80
N PRO A 274 7.01 -1.37 -7.28
CA PRO A 274 5.92 -1.80 -6.41
C PRO A 274 6.36 -2.65 -5.23
N SER A 275 7.31 -3.58 -5.45
CA SER A 275 7.87 -4.39 -4.37
C SER A 275 8.58 -3.52 -3.33
N LEU A 276 9.36 -2.52 -3.77
CA LEU A 276 10.04 -1.60 -2.87
C LEU A 276 9.08 -0.66 -2.12
N LEU A 277 7.94 -0.30 -2.72
CA LEU A 277 6.88 0.45 -2.03
C LEU A 277 6.23 -0.40 -0.93
N SER A 278 6.03 -1.70 -1.15
CA SER A 278 5.58 -2.62 -0.12
C SER A 278 6.58 -2.74 1.03
N GLU A 279 7.87 -2.87 0.73
CA GLU A 279 8.92 -2.88 1.76
C GLU A 279 8.98 -1.55 2.52
N PHE A 280 8.91 -0.42 1.81
CA PHE A 280 8.89 0.91 2.42
C PHE A 280 7.74 1.08 3.43
N ARG A 281 6.56 0.58 3.08
CA ARG A 281 5.37 0.57 3.92
C ARG A 281 5.60 -0.23 5.22
N LEU A 282 6.17 -1.44 5.10
CA LEU A 282 6.52 -2.29 6.25
C LEU A 282 7.59 -1.65 7.14
N LEU A 283 8.64 -1.07 6.53
CA LEU A 283 9.72 -0.36 7.23
C LEU A 283 9.24 0.86 8.02
N LEU A 284 8.06 1.40 7.72
CA LEU A 284 7.43 2.49 8.47
C LEU A 284 6.30 2.02 9.39
N ALA A 285 6.27 0.72 9.71
CA ALA A 285 5.30 0.08 10.61
C ALA A 285 3.84 0.19 10.14
N GLN A 286 3.63 0.15 8.82
CA GLN A 286 2.30 0.00 8.22
C GLN A 286 2.14 -1.43 7.68
N ASP A 287 1.68 -2.36 8.53
CA ASP A 287 1.64 -3.80 8.19
C ASP A 287 0.67 -4.13 7.04
N ALA A 288 -0.41 -3.36 6.89
CA ALA A 288 -1.44 -3.57 5.88
C ALA A 288 -1.58 -2.39 4.89
N PRO A 289 -1.88 -2.62 3.60
CA PRO A 289 -2.25 -1.56 2.68
C PRO A 289 -3.48 -0.79 3.17
N ILE A 290 -3.50 0.53 2.93
CA ILE A 290 -4.66 1.38 3.19
C ILE A 290 -5.23 1.75 1.82
N ARG A 291 -6.15 0.92 1.31
CA ARG A 291 -6.73 1.03 -0.04
C ARG A 291 -8.18 1.51 -0.01
N PHE A 292 -8.43 2.61 -0.72
CA PHE A 292 -9.74 3.26 -0.80
C PHE A 292 -10.56 2.81 -2.01
N ASN A 293 -11.87 2.80 -1.87
CA ASN A 293 -12.84 2.46 -2.92
C ASN A 293 -13.90 3.58 -3.05
N PRO A 294 -14.37 3.97 -4.26
CA PRO A 294 -13.90 3.62 -5.60
C PRO A 294 -12.45 4.02 -5.86
N ALA A 295 -11.75 3.22 -6.66
CA ALA A 295 -10.46 3.62 -7.23
C ALA A 295 -10.64 4.87 -8.11
N VAL A 296 -9.70 5.82 -7.99
CA VAL A 296 -9.69 7.06 -8.80
C VAL A 296 -8.64 7.05 -9.91
N PHE A 297 -7.84 5.99 -9.98
CA PHE A 297 -6.85 5.74 -11.03
C PHE A 297 -7.10 4.37 -11.65
N HIS A 298 -7.15 4.32 -12.96
CA HIS A 298 -7.50 3.12 -13.73
C HIS A 298 -6.41 2.85 -14.77
N GLY A 299 -6.07 1.58 -14.97
CA GLY A 299 -5.10 1.20 -16.00
C GLY A 299 -5.65 1.52 -17.39
N SER A 300 -4.86 2.15 -18.27
CA SER A 300 -5.25 2.28 -19.68
C SER A 300 -5.12 0.91 -20.33
N GLY A 301 -6.22 0.14 -20.33
CA GLY A 301 -6.33 -1.23 -20.87
C GLY A 301 -6.05 -1.40 -22.38
N ARG A 302 -5.37 -0.43 -23.01
CA ARG A 302 -5.02 -0.44 -24.42
C ARG A 302 -3.56 -0.90 -24.60
N GLY A 303 -3.39 -2.20 -24.44
CA GLY A 303 -2.13 -2.90 -24.62
C GLY A 303 -1.76 -3.66 -23.36
N SER A 304 -2.37 -4.84 -23.17
CA SER A 304 -1.87 -5.78 -22.18
C SER A 304 -0.37 -5.94 -22.39
N ALA A 305 0.39 -5.96 -21.30
CA ALA A 305 1.78 -6.38 -21.34
C ALA A 305 1.91 -7.89 -21.66
N ALA A 306 0.88 -8.52 -22.24
CA ALA A 306 0.87 -9.90 -22.68
C ALA A 306 2.00 -10.11 -23.69
N GLY A 307 3.11 -10.67 -23.20
CA GLY A 307 4.27 -11.05 -24.00
C GLY A 307 5.58 -10.31 -23.73
N ASP A 308 5.64 -9.34 -22.80
CA ASP A 308 6.93 -8.75 -22.36
C ASP A 308 7.28 -9.18 -20.93
N PRO A 309 8.15 -10.20 -20.75
CA PRO A 309 8.49 -10.77 -19.44
C PRO A 309 9.10 -9.77 -18.46
N CYS A 310 9.65 -8.68 -19.00
CA CYS A 310 10.41 -7.71 -18.24
C CYS A 310 9.63 -6.41 -18.07
N ALA A 311 8.40 -6.30 -18.59
CA ALA A 311 7.66 -5.04 -18.60
C ALA A 311 7.68 -4.46 -17.18
N PRO A 312 7.79 -3.12 -17.01
CA PRO A 312 7.51 -2.55 -15.69
C PRO A 312 6.16 -3.16 -15.28
N PRO A 313 6.07 -3.79 -14.09
CA PRO A 313 4.88 -4.52 -13.67
C PRO A 313 3.70 -3.61 -14.00
N ALA A 314 2.88 -4.09 -14.93
CA ALA A 314 1.94 -3.25 -15.61
C ALA A 314 1.02 -2.63 -14.57
N GLU A 315 0.26 -1.63 -14.99
CA GLU A 315 -0.98 -1.23 -14.32
C GLU A 315 -2.03 -2.36 -14.41
N GLU A 316 -1.59 -3.60 -14.24
CA GLU A 316 -2.39 -4.73 -13.80
C GLU A 316 -2.88 -4.35 -12.41
N GLU A 317 -4.19 -4.28 -12.32
CA GLU A 317 -4.88 -4.27 -11.04
C GLU A 317 -4.43 -5.54 -10.31
N GLU A 318 -4.07 -5.41 -9.04
CA GLU A 318 -3.88 -6.59 -8.23
C GLU A 318 -5.20 -7.37 -8.28
N GLU A 319 -5.16 -8.55 -8.91
CA GLU A 319 -6.26 -9.53 -8.98
C GLU A 319 -6.51 -10.09 -7.57
N GLU A 320 -6.84 -9.24 -6.62
CA GLU A 320 -7.61 -9.65 -5.46
C GLU A 320 -9.06 -9.47 -5.87
N GLU A 321 -9.84 -10.55 -5.88
CA GLU A 321 -11.28 -10.52 -6.16
C GLU A 321 -11.89 -9.34 -5.42
N GLU A 322 -12.12 -8.24 -6.15
CA GLU A 322 -12.73 -7.08 -5.55
C GLU A 322 -14.07 -7.57 -5.03
N ALA A 323 -14.28 -7.41 -3.73
CA ALA A 323 -15.57 -7.58 -3.06
C ALA A 323 -16.54 -6.51 -3.60
N SER A 324 -16.86 -6.65 -4.88
CA SER A 324 -17.58 -5.76 -5.78
C SER A 324 -19.01 -6.26 -6.00
N GLY A 325 -19.31 -7.48 -5.52
CA GLY A 325 -20.65 -8.02 -5.39
C GLY A 325 -21.46 -7.34 -4.29
N GLU A 326 -22.65 -7.86 -4.03
CA GLU A 326 -23.48 -7.41 -2.92
C GLU A 326 -22.79 -7.70 -1.57
N PRO A 327 -22.98 -6.85 -0.56
CA PRO A 327 -22.41 -7.09 0.77
C PRO A 327 -23.05 -8.31 1.43
N ASP A 328 -22.23 -9.13 2.10
CA ASP A 328 -22.69 -10.36 2.76
C ASP A 328 -23.45 -10.06 4.06
N ASN A 329 -22.99 -9.05 4.80
CA ASN A 329 -23.48 -8.66 6.13
C ASN A 329 -23.80 -9.88 7.04
N PRO A 330 -22.77 -10.66 7.44
CA PRO A 330 -22.94 -11.86 8.25
C PRO A 330 -23.69 -11.59 9.57
N ALA A 331 -24.38 -12.61 10.08
CA ALA A 331 -25.21 -12.49 11.28
C ALA A 331 -24.47 -11.83 12.46
N ALA A 332 -25.09 -10.78 13.00
CA ALA A 332 -24.51 -9.93 14.02
C ALA A 332 -25.57 -9.24 14.89
N THR A 333 -25.18 -8.96 16.12
CA THR A 333 -25.91 -8.07 17.03
C THR A 333 -25.35 -6.65 16.94
N VAL A 334 -26.20 -5.66 16.68
CA VAL A 334 -25.81 -4.25 16.64
C VAL A 334 -26.20 -3.55 17.92
N LEU A 335 -25.24 -2.83 18.51
CA LEU A 335 -25.38 -2.10 19.76
C LEU A 335 -24.96 -0.65 19.57
N SER A 336 -25.56 0.26 20.31
CA SER A 336 -25.26 1.69 20.26
C SER A 336 -25.47 2.29 21.64
N ASP A 337 -24.56 3.15 22.09
CA ASP A 337 -24.72 3.97 23.30
C ASP A 337 -25.25 5.37 22.99
N MET A 338 -25.48 5.66 21.71
CA MET A 338 -26.00 6.95 21.24
C MET A 338 -27.49 7.10 21.54
N MET A 339 -27.92 8.35 21.74
CA MET A 339 -29.34 8.69 21.93
C MET A 339 -30.11 8.51 20.63
N ALA A 340 -30.85 7.41 20.52
CA ALA A 340 -31.74 7.16 19.40
C ALA A 340 -32.84 8.23 19.33
N ALA A 341 -33.06 8.78 18.15
CA ALA A 341 -34.06 9.83 17.93
C ALA A 341 -35.47 9.30 17.65
N GLY A 342 -35.57 8.01 17.30
CA GLY A 342 -36.82 7.33 16.98
C GLY A 342 -36.85 5.93 17.57
N SER A 343 -37.90 5.17 17.25
CA SER A 343 -38.09 3.80 17.75
C SER A 343 -37.28 2.73 17.02
N ALA A 344 -36.63 3.09 15.90
CA ALA A 344 -35.85 2.13 15.12
C ALA A 344 -34.61 1.67 15.91
N PRO A 345 -34.40 0.35 16.07
CA PRO A 345 -33.23 -0.17 16.76
C PRO A 345 -31.95 0.09 15.94
N PRO A 346 -30.77 0.13 16.56
CA PRO A 346 -29.50 0.32 15.84
C PRO A 346 -29.23 -0.77 14.79
N GLN A 347 -29.87 -1.94 14.92
CA GLN A 347 -29.83 -3.03 13.94
C GLN A 347 -30.17 -2.59 12.52
N VAL A 348 -31.05 -1.58 12.34
CA VAL A 348 -31.43 -1.10 11.00
C VAL A 348 -30.25 -0.53 10.22
N ALA A 349 -29.20 -0.05 10.90
CA ALA A 349 -27.99 0.45 10.24
C ALA A 349 -27.15 -0.66 9.58
N TYR A 350 -27.31 -1.92 10.01
CA TYR A 350 -26.56 -3.06 9.47
C TYR A 350 -27.42 -3.95 8.56
N VAL A 351 -28.72 -4.02 8.78
CA VAL A 351 -29.60 -4.76 7.87
C VAL A 351 -29.64 -4.07 6.51
N LEU A 352 -29.53 -4.83 5.42
CA LEU A 352 -29.55 -4.31 4.05
C LEU A 352 -30.97 -3.85 3.66
N ASN A 353 -31.36 -2.68 4.15
CA ASN A 353 -32.67 -2.06 3.93
C ASN A 353 -32.52 -0.57 3.55
N LYS A 354 -33.64 0.14 3.48
CA LYS A 354 -33.68 1.60 3.20
C LYS A 354 -33.86 2.47 4.45
N GLU A 355 -34.05 1.84 5.61
CA GLU A 355 -34.21 2.52 6.89
C GLU A 355 -32.85 3.02 7.39
N CYS A 356 -32.89 4.02 8.27
CA CYS A 356 -31.69 4.65 8.80
C CYS A 356 -31.76 4.67 10.33
N TYR A 357 -30.62 4.51 10.98
CA TYR A 357 -30.53 4.73 12.42
C TYR A 357 -30.30 6.22 12.68
N SER A 358 -31.34 6.87 13.23
CA SER A 358 -31.34 8.30 13.53
C SER A 358 -30.89 8.54 14.96
N VAL A 359 -29.91 9.43 15.11
CA VAL A 359 -29.26 9.77 16.38
C VAL A 359 -29.39 11.26 16.65
N LEU A 360 -29.67 11.61 17.91
CA LEU A 360 -29.69 12.98 18.41
C LEU A 360 -28.34 13.33 19.04
N SER A 361 -27.76 14.44 18.56
CA SER A 361 -26.62 15.14 19.18
C SER A 361 -25.52 14.20 19.73
N PRO A 362 -24.90 13.35 18.89
CA PRO A 362 -23.88 12.42 19.36
C PRO A 362 -22.70 13.18 19.96
N VAL A 363 -22.17 12.66 21.08
CA VAL A 363 -21.02 13.24 21.77
C VAL A 363 -19.76 12.41 21.55
N ARG A 364 -18.60 13.02 21.82
CA ARG A 364 -17.31 12.33 21.73
C ARG A 364 -17.32 11.07 22.61
N GLY A 365 -16.87 9.96 22.03
CA GLY A 365 -16.78 8.66 22.69
C GLY A 365 -17.97 7.75 22.44
N ASN A 366 -19.09 8.29 21.96
CA ASN A 366 -20.21 7.45 21.55
C ASN A 366 -19.84 6.52 20.39
N TYR A 367 -20.49 5.38 20.33
CA TYR A 367 -20.23 4.35 19.35
C TYR A 367 -21.47 3.59 18.91
N LEU A 368 -21.38 3.02 17.71
CA LEU A 368 -22.24 1.95 17.22
C LEU A 368 -21.34 0.78 16.88
N ALA A 369 -21.62 -0.38 17.45
CA ALA A 369 -20.84 -1.59 17.26
C ALA A 369 -21.67 -2.70 16.63
N VAL A 370 -21.04 -3.44 15.72
CA VAL A 370 -21.58 -4.65 15.09
C VAL A 370 -20.76 -5.81 15.63
N ALA A 371 -21.38 -6.67 16.44
CA ALA A 371 -20.75 -7.85 17.02
C ALA A 371 -21.22 -9.08 16.23
N TRP A 372 -20.32 -9.72 15.47
CA TRP A 372 -20.67 -10.89 14.68
C TRP A 372 -20.85 -12.12 15.56
N ASP A 373 -21.85 -12.93 15.24
CA ASP A 373 -22.15 -14.17 15.99
C ASP A 373 -21.00 -15.18 15.86
N ARG A 374 -20.27 -15.13 14.74
CA ARG A 374 -19.04 -15.89 14.49
C ARG A 374 -17.95 -14.96 13.96
N PRO A 375 -16.68 -15.15 14.33
CA PRO A 375 -15.58 -14.37 13.76
C PRO A 375 -15.47 -14.51 12.25
N GLN A 376 -15.25 -13.40 11.53
CA GLN A 376 -15.32 -13.29 10.07
C GLN A 376 -13.96 -12.91 9.45
N ARG A 377 -13.64 -13.46 8.27
CA ARG A 377 -12.54 -12.95 7.43
C ARG A 377 -13.08 -11.78 6.60
N VAL A 378 -12.97 -10.57 7.13
CA VAL A 378 -13.52 -9.38 6.47
C VAL A 378 -12.63 -8.97 5.29
N ALA A 379 -13.22 -8.79 4.11
CA ALA A 379 -12.55 -8.35 2.90
C ALA A 379 -12.66 -6.83 2.67
N ARG A 380 -13.82 -6.26 2.99
CA ARG A 380 -14.14 -4.84 2.77
C ARG A 380 -15.18 -4.37 3.77
N VAL A 381 -15.10 -3.11 4.15
CA VAL A 381 -16.09 -2.44 4.98
C VAL A 381 -16.46 -1.11 4.36
N ALA A 382 -17.76 -0.83 4.27
CA ALA A 382 -18.27 0.49 3.93
C ALA A 382 -19.25 0.99 5.00
N VAL A 383 -19.07 2.23 5.44
CA VAL A 383 -19.95 2.93 6.37
C VAL A 383 -20.46 4.19 5.71
N LEU A 384 -21.78 4.32 5.63
CA LEU A 384 -22.48 5.43 4.98
C LEU A 384 -23.31 6.18 6.01
N THR A 385 -23.03 7.47 6.18
CA THR A 385 -23.82 8.37 7.03
C THR A 385 -24.45 9.50 6.21
N GLY A 386 -25.32 10.27 6.87
CA GLY A 386 -26.05 11.40 6.31
C GLY A 386 -27.22 11.01 5.41
N SER A 387 -28.03 11.97 4.97
CA SER A 387 -29.17 11.75 4.07
C SER A 387 -28.77 11.82 2.60
N GLU A 388 -29.55 11.19 1.73
CA GLU A 388 -29.50 11.41 0.28
C GLU A 388 -30.69 12.26 -0.18
N PRO A 389 -30.54 13.11 -1.21
CA PRO A 389 -29.33 13.33 -2.02
C PRO A 389 -28.39 14.42 -1.47
N HIS A 390 -28.82 15.21 -0.48
CA HIS A 390 -28.13 16.45 -0.08
C HIS A 390 -27.00 16.28 0.95
N GLY A 391 -26.79 15.08 1.50
CA GLY A 391 -25.71 14.84 2.48
C GLY A 391 -25.89 15.60 3.80
N LEU A 392 -27.13 15.76 4.28
CA LEU A 392 -27.37 16.37 5.60
C LEU A 392 -27.13 15.33 6.71
N HIS A 393 -26.79 15.76 7.92
CA HIS A 393 -26.64 14.86 9.09
C HIS A 393 -25.54 13.79 8.94
N LEU A 394 -24.48 14.10 8.17
CA LEU A 394 -23.27 13.29 8.04
C LEU A 394 -22.52 13.24 9.36
N LEU A 395 -21.84 12.15 9.68
CA LEU A 395 -20.86 12.15 10.75
C LEU A 395 -19.56 12.80 10.27
N HIS A 396 -19.29 14.03 10.69
CA HIS A 396 -18.10 14.78 10.23
C HIS A 396 -16.79 14.27 10.82
N GLN A 397 -16.81 13.83 12.08
CA GLN A 397 -15.63 13.41 12.83
C GLN A 397 -15.92 12.06 13.48
N GLY A 398 -15.72 11.00 12.72
CA GLY A 398 -15.82 9.63 13.21
C GLY A 398 -14.78 8.72 12.56
N ARG A 399 -14.62 7.53 13.13
CA ARG A 399 -13.71 6.52 12.59
C ARG A 399 -14.30 5.13 12.76
N VAL A 400 -13.80 4.21 11.94
CA VAL A 400 -14.15 2.79 11.99
C VAL A 400 -12.96 2.02 12.52
N GLU A 401 -13.25 1.09 13.43
CA GLU A 401 -12.29 0.20 14.04
C GLU A 401 -12.78 -1.25 13.90
N LEU A 402 -11.83 -2.18 13.81
CA LEU A 402 -12.11 -3.62 13.72
C LEU A 402 -11.56 -4.30 14.97
N GLY A 403 -12.35 -5.20 15.54
CA GLY A 403 -12.07 -5.84 16.82
C GLY A 403 -11.71 -7.32 16.68
N LEU A 404 -10.73 -7.74 17.47
CA LEU A 404 -10.35 -9.13 17.70
C LEU A 404 -10.79 -9.58 19.11
N GLY A 405 -11.15 -10.86 19.22
CA GLY A 405 -11.48 -11.52 20.48
C GLY A 405 -12.97 -11.46 20.81
N PRO A 406 -13.41 -12.28 21.79
CA PRO A 406 -14.82 -12.43 22.12
C PRO A 406 -15.43 -11.10 22.57
N TRP A 407 -16.70 -10.92 22.23
CA TRP A 407 -17.50 -9.80 22.70
C TRP A 407 -17.85 -10.01 24.17
N VAL A 408 -17.18 -9.29 25.07
CA VAL A 408 -17.40 -9.37 26.53
C VAL A 408 -17.76 -7.98 27.04
N ALA A 409 -18.84 -7.88 27.82
CA ALA A 409 -19.27 -6.62 28.45
C ALA A 409 -19.37 -5.42 27.47
N GLY A 410 -19.87 -5.65 26.26
CA GLY A 410 -20.17 -4.56 25.32
C GLY A 410 -18.98 -4.06 24.48
N HIS A 411 -17.86 -4.78 24.45
CA HIS A 411 -16.70 -4.43 23.61
C HIS A 411 -15.93 -5.67 23.13
N CYS A 412 -15.22 -5.54 22.01
CA CYS A 412 -14.17 -6.49 21.64
C CYS A 412 -12.90 -6.25 22.45
N GLY A 413 -12.11 -7.32 22.63
CA GLY A 413 -10.87 -7.27 23.41
C GLY A 413 -9.86 -6.25 22.87
N ARG A 414 -9.45 -6.38 21.60
CA ARG A 414 -8.47 -5.47 20.97
C ARG A 414 -9.01 -4.88 19.69
N HIS A 415 -8.89 -3.57 19.53
CA HIS A 415 -9.31 -2.86 18.33
C HIS A 415 -8.10 -2.41 17.50
N SER A 416 -8.20 -2.53 16.19
CA SER A 416 -7.31 -1.89 15.21
C SER A 416 -8.09 -0.82 14.44
N LEU A 417 -7.40 0.26 14.07
CA LEU A 417 -8.00 1.32 13.25
C LEU A 417 -8.14 0.82 11.81
N LEU A 418 -9.35 0.92 11.25
CA LEU A 418 -9.54 0.78 9.80
C LEU A 418 -9.31 2.13 9.12
N GLY A 419 -10.01 3.17 9.56
CA GLY A 419 -9.84 4.52 9.01
C GLY A 419 -10.85 5.54 9.54
N PRO A 420 -10.60 6.85 9.33
CA PRO A 420 -11.55 7.92 9.58
C PRO A 420 -12.62 7.99 8.49
N LEU A 421 -13.77 8.57 8.82
CA LEU A 421 -14.78 8.93 7.83
C LEU A 421 -14.31 10.15 7.03
N VAL A 422 -14.49 10.07 5.71
CA VAL A 422 -14.23 11.14 4.74
C VAL A 422 -15.56 11.62 4.20
N ALA A 423 -15.92 12.87 4.52
CA ALA A 423 -17.25 13.43 4.19
C ALA A 423 -18.41 12.51 4.64
N GLY A 424 -18.31 11.95 5.85
CA GLY A 424 -19.33 11.05 6.42
C GLY A 424 -19.38 9.65 5.82
N ARG A 425 -18.36 9.25 5.05
CA ARG A 425 -18.29 7.93 4.43
C ARG A 425 -16.94 7.26 4.68
N LEU A 426 -16.94 5.94 4.79
CA LEU A 426 -15.74 5.13 4.73
C LEU A 426 -16.04 3.98 3.78
N ASP A 427 -15.10 3.65 2.91
CA ASP A 427 -15.17 2.48 2.03
C ASP A 427 -13.74 2.01 1.77
N GLN A 428 -13.36 0.92 2.43
CA GLN A 428 -11.97 0.50 2.52
C GLN A 428 -11.85 -1.03 2.49
N ALA A 429 -10.87 -1.52 1.74
CA ALA A 429 -10.48 -2.91 1.76
C ALA A 429 -9.75 -3.26 3.08
N VAL A 430 -9.84 -4.52 3.48
CA VAL A 430 -9.27 -5.05 4.72
C VAL A 430 -8.26 -6.14 4.39
N PHE A 431 -6.98 -5.88 4.69
CA PHE A 431 -5.87 -6.80 4.43
C PHE A 431 -5.41 -7.47 5.72
N SER A 432 -6.31 -8.26 6.31
CA SER A 432 -6.04 -9.02 7.53
C SER A 432 -6.42 -10.48 7.33
N GLU A 433 -5.51 -11.39 7.66
CA GLU A 433 -5.79 -12.82 7.72
C GLU A 433 -6.51 -13.24 9.00
N ALA A 434 -6.49 -12.38 10.03
CA ALA A 434 -7.16 -12.66 11.28
C ALA A 434 -8.68 -12.61 11.14
N ARG A 435 -9.37 -13.49 11.88
CA ARG A 435 -10.83 -13.50 11.96
C ARG A 435 -11.31 -12.45 12.96
N LEU A 436 -12.01 -11.45 12.46
CA LEU A 436 -12.48 -10.29 13.22
C LEU A 436 -13.82 -10.62 13.87
N SER A 437 -14.02 -10.17 15.10
CA SER A 437 -15.20 -10.48 15.91
C SER A 437 -16.18 -9.32 16.00
N CYS A 438 -15.74 -8.08 15.79
CA CYS A 438 -16.65 -6.95 15.68
C CYS A 438 -16.09 -5.80 14.82
N LEU A 439 -16.99 -4.87 14.53
CA LEU A 439 -16.72 -3.58 13.92
C LEU A 439 -17.29 -2.49 14.84
N ARG A 440 -16.60 -1.35 14.97
CA ARG A 440 -17.05 -0.20 15.75
C ARG A 440 -16.94 1.09 14.96
N LEU A 441 -18.05 1.81 14.82
CA LEU A 441 -18.11 3.21 14.41
C LEU A 441 -18.03 4.09 15.66
N LEU A 442 -17.00 4.92 15.77
CA LEU A 442 -16.74 5.78 16.93
C LEU A 442 -16.87 7.26 16.57
N VAL A 443 -17.56 8.03 17.42
CA VAL A 443 -17.71 9.48 17.32
C VAL A 443 -16.52 10.15 18.01
N LEU A 444 -15.77 10.96 17.25
CA LEU A 444 -14.54 11.59 17.73
C LEU A 444 -14.77 13.00 18.28
N MET A 445 -15.78 13.71 17.77
CA MET A 445 -16.15 15.05 18.22
C MET A 445 -17.67 15.16 18.35
N PRO A 446 -18.17 15.96 19.31
CA PRO A 446 -19.59 16.21 19.41
C PRO A 446 -20.12 16.90 18.14
N GLN A 447 -21.34 16.56 17.75
CA GLN A 447 -22.01 17.12 16.59
C GLN A 447 -23.50 17.32 16.87
N GLU A 448 -24.07 18.42 16.40
CA GLU A 448 -25.49 18.74 16.56
C GLU A 448 -26.13 19.08 15.20
N PRO A 449 -27.46 18.92 15.04
CA PRO A 449 -28.39 18.31 16.01
C PRO A 449 -28.60 16.82 15.77
N TRP A 450 -28.23 16.31 14.58
CA TRP A 450 -28.60 14.99 14.11
C TRP A 450 -27.43 14.28 13.44
N LEU A 451 -27.46 12.95 13.55
CA LEU A 451 -26.65 12.02 12.79
C LEU A 451 -27.59 10.96 12.20
N LEU A 452 -27.42 10.66 10.91
CA LEU A 452 -28.07 9.51 10.27
C LEU A 452 -27.00 8.47 9.92
N VAL A 453 -27.10 7.27 10.49
CA VAL A 453 -26.30 6.12 10.04
C VAL A 453 -27.18 5.30 9.10
N ARG A 454 -26.88 5.36 7.80
CA ARG A 454 -27.69 4.70 6.77
C ARG A 454 -27.41 3.22 6.70
N GLN A 455 -26.13 2.90 6.48
CA GLN A 455 -25.72 1.55 6.10
C GLN A 455 -24.30 1.30 6.60
N ILE A 456 -24.11 0.14 7.20
CA ILE A 456 -22.82 -0.49 7.46
C ILE A 456 -22.82 -1.78 6.63
N ARG A 457 -21.91 -1.85 5.68
CA ARG A 457 -21.78 -2.96 4.73
C ARG A 457 -20.46 -3.65 4.93
N VAL A 458 -20.51 -4.98 4.92
CA VAL A 458 -19.38 -5.85 5.21
C VAL A 458 -19.38 -6.95 4.16
N TRP A 459 -18.23 -7.11 3.51
CA TRP A 459 -17.96 -8.24 2.64
C TRP A 459 -16.95 -9.15 3.31
N THR A 460 -17.12 -10.45 3.12
CA THR A 460 -16.33 -11.51 3.72
C THR A 460 -15.65 -12.34 2.66
N ARG A 461 -14.47 -12.89 2.98
CA ARG A 461 -13.81 -13.88 2.14
C ARG A 461 -14.42 -15.25 2.42
N PRO A 462 -14.63 -16.09 1.39
CA PRO A 462 -15.09 -17.46 1.60
C PRO A 462 -14.13 -18.22 2.50
N GLU A 463 -14.66 -19.18 3.26
CA GLU A 463 -13.84 -20.19 3.92
C GLU A 463 -13.31 -21.11 2.83
N GLU A 464 -11.98 -21.24 2.71
CA GLU A 464 -11.42 -22.33 1.93
C GLU A 464 -11.92 -23.63 2.56
N ALA A 465 -12.72 -24.39 1.83
CA ALA A 465 -13.12 -25.71 2.28
C ALA A 465 -11.84 -26.52 2.41
N ASP A 466 -11.53 -26.99 3.61
CA ASP A 466 -10.49 -27.99 3.86
C ASP A 466 -10.81 -29.20 2.96
N THR A 467 -10.22 -29.21 1.78
CA THR A 467 -10.37 -30.33 0.87
C THR A 467 -9.37 -31.34 1.38
N GLU A 468 -9.80 -32.17 2.35
CA GLU A 468 -9.05 -33.37 2.70
C GLU A 468 -8.71 -34.08 1.38
N PRO A 469 -7.43 -34.39 1.11
CA PRO A 469 -7.09 -35.14 -0.08
C PRO A 469 -7.81 -36.48 0.03
N ALA A 470 -8.83 -36.67 -0.82
CA ALA A 470 -9.55 -37.91 -0.92
C ALA A 470 -8.52 -39.03 -1.10
N ALA A 471 -8.44 -39.91 -0.11
CA ALA A 471 -7.64 -41.11 -0.19
C ALA A 471 -8.12 -41.89 -1.41
N SER A 472 -7.36 -41.82 -2.50
CA SER A 472 -7.55 -42.66 -3.66
C SER A 472 -7.21 -44.09 -3.25
N GLY A 473 -8.24 -44.85 -2.87
CA GLY A 473 -8.16 -46.30 -2.81
C GLY A 473 -7.82 -46.82 -4.20
N GLU A 474 -6.62 -47.35 -4.36
CA GLU A 474 -6.26 -48.22 -5.47
C GLU A 474 -7.08 -49.50 -5.34
N ASP A 475 -8.09 -49.66 -6.20
CA ASP A 475 -8.62 -50.99 -6.53
C ASP A 475 -8.56 -51.14 -8.06
N ALA A 476 -7.40 -51.62 -8.52
CA ALA A 476 -7.14 -51.91 -9.92
C ALA A 476 -7.74 -53.28 -10.28
N GLY A 477 -8.98 -53.28 -10.80
CA GLY A 477 -9.55 -54.42 -11.51
C GLY A 477 -8.94 -54.56 -12.92
N PRO A 478 -8.70 -55.77 -13.43
CA PRO A 478 -7.95 -55.97 -14.68
C PRO A 478 -8.81 -55.68 -15.92
N ALA A 479 -8.19 -55.01 -16.91
CA ALA A 479 -8.79 -54.72 -18.20
C ALA A 479 -8.95 -55.99 -19.08
N PRO A 480 -10.06 -56.12 -19.84
CA PRO A 480 -10.25 -57.24 -20.74
C PRO A 480 -9.50 -57.04 -22.06
N THR A 481 -8.79 -58.08 -22.47
CA THR A 481 -8.20 -58.27 -23.80
C THR A 481 -9.28 -58.39 -24.86
N ARG A 482 -9.21 -57.60 -25.94
CA ARG A 482 -9.96 -57.87 -27.19
C ARG A 482 -9.00 -58.17 -28.33
N SER A 483 -9.11 -59.40 -28.80
CA SER A 483 -8.43 -59.99 -29.93
C SER A 483 -8.84 -59.37 -31.26
N ALA A 484 -7.88 -59.35 -32.18
CA ALA A 484 -8.10 -59.18 -33.61
C ALA A 484 -9.00 -60.27 -34.20
N ALA A 485 -9.88 -59.89 -35.13
CA ALA A 485 -10.35 -60.77 -36.20
C ALA A 485 -10.69 -59.94 -37.44
N ARG A 486 -10.08 -60.33 -38.55
CA ARG A 486 -10.38 -59.94 -39.93
C ARG A 486 -11.75 -60.50 -40.34
N GLN A 487 -12.56 -59.71 -41.03
CA GLN A 487 -12.99 -59.92 -42.42
C GLN A 487 -13.70 -58.67 -42.92
#